data_AF-A0A699RJS8-F1
#
_entry.id   AF-A0A699RJS8-F1
#
_cell.length_a   1.000
_cell.length_b   1.000
_cell.length_c   1.000
_cell.angle_alpha   90.00
_cell.angle_beta   90.00
_cell.angle_gamma   90.00
#
_symmetry.space_group_name_H-M   'P 1'
#
loop_
_entity.id
_entity.type
_entity.pdbx_description
1 polymer ?
#
loop_
_entity_poly.entity_id
_entity_poly.type
_entity_poly.pdbx_seq_one_letter_code
_entity_poly.pdbx_strand_id
1 'polypeptide(L)'
;LTGPTAALSSLNQVRQRAGLAALTGASPQAATKQTMRAEIDRQRRLELAFEGERWWDLVRYARHTIADATATHPITALTIIQQMTGGANQNYLIFPIPQTELNTNPLVTQNPGY
;
A
#
# COMPACT_ATOMS: atom_id res chain seq x y z
N LEU A 1 -2.75 -0.65 -13.42
CA LEU A 1 -3.72 0.35 -13.89
C LEU A 1 -3.69 0.36 -15.42
N THR A 2 -4.77 -0.04 -16.08
CA THR A 2 -4.93 -0.04 -17.55
C THR A 2 -4.98 1.38 -18.14
N GLY A 3 -5.19 2.40 -17.30
CA GLY A 3 -5.09 3.83 -17.59
C GLY A 3 -5.61 4.64 -16.39
N PRO A 4 -5.28 5.94 -16.24
CA PRO A 4 -5.76 6.73 -15.11
C PRO A 4 -7.27 6.97 -15.14
N THR A 5 -7.87 7.09 -16.32
CA THR A 5 -9.33 7.35 -16.47
C THR A 5 -10.19 6.14 -16.11
N ALA A 6 -9.67 4.92 -16.25
CA ALA A 6 -10.40 3.69 -15.95
C ALA A 6 -10.80 3.57 -14.47
N ALA A 7 -10.05 4.20 -13.55
CA ALA A 7 -10.33 4.17 -12.11
C ALA A 7 -11.31 5.27 -11.65
N LEU A 8 -11.61 6.27 -12.50
CA LEU A 8 -12.37 7.45 -12.11
C LEU A 8 -13.78 7.11 -11.62
N SER A 9 -14.47 6.19 -12.28
CA SER A 9 -15.84 5.82 -11.91
C SER A 9 -15.90 5.32 -10.46
N SER A 10 -15.08 4.32 -10.11
CA SER A 10 -15.04 3.76 -8.76
C SER A 10 -14.53 4.75 -7.73
N LEU A 11 -13.49 5.53 -8.06
CA LEU A 11 -12.94 6.55 -7.16
C LEU A 11 -13.96 7.66 -6.87
N ASN A 12 -14.73 8.07 -7.87
CA ASN A 12 -15.73 9.12 -7.72
C ASN A 12 -16.92 8.68 -6.88
N GLN A 13 -17.28 7.39 -6.85
CA GLN A 13 -18.32 6.89 -5.95
C GLN A 13 -17.96 7.17 -4.48
N VAL A 14 -16.70 6.88 -4.09
CA VAL A 14 -16.19 7.17 -2.75
C VAL A 14 -16.17 8.67 -2.49
N ARG A 15 -15.62 9.46 -3.42
CA ARG A 15 -15.49 10.91 -3.29
C ARG A 15 -16.85 11.61 -3.15
N GLN A 16 -17.80 11.29 -4.01
CA GLN A 16 -19.13 11.91 -4.00
C GLN A 16 -19.90 11.56 -2.73
N ARG A 17 -19.82 10.31 -2.25
CA ARG A 17 -20.42 9.93 -0.96
C ARG A 17 -19.83 10.74 0.19
N ALA A 18 -18.52 11.01 0.15
CA ALA A 18 -17.83 11.86 1.12
C ALA A 18 -18.04 13.38 0.90
N GLY A 19 -18.91 13.81 -0.03
CA GLY A 19 -19.18 15.23 -0.31
C GLY A 19 -18.08 15.93 -1.11
N LEU A 20 -17.12 15.20 -1.69
CA LEU A 20 -16.06 15.75 -2.52
C LEU A 20 -16.49 15.84 -3.99
N ALA A 21 -16.02 16.87 -4.69
CA ALA A 21 -16.22 16.99 -6.13
C ALA A 21 -15.63 15.79 -6.88
N ALA A 22 -16.35 15.31 -7.89
CA ALA A 22 -15.87 14.26 -8.79
C ALA A 22 -14.66 14.74 -9.60
N LEU A 23 -13.69 13.85 -9.79
CA LEU A 23 -12.57 14.05 -10.69
C LEU A 23 -12.98 13.72 -12.12
N THR A 24 -12.38 14.41 -13.08
CA THR A 24 -12.56 14.17 -14.51
C THR A 24 -11.24 13.71 -15.12
N GLY A 25 -11.26 13.31 -16.40
CA GLY A 25 -10.03 12.99 -17.13
C GLY A 25 -9.05 14.16 -17.25
N ALA A 26 -9.53 15.39 -17.07
CA ALA A 26 -8.69 16.59 -17.07
C ALA A 26 -8.15 16.96 -15.68
N SER A 27 -8.59 16.27 -14.62
CA SER A 27 -8.09 16.55 -13.27
C SER A 27 -6.60 16.16 -13.14
N PRO A 28 -5.76 16.94 -12.42
CA PRO A 28 -4.34 16.61 -12.23
C PRO A 28 -4.09 15.22 -11.64
N GLN A 29 -5.00 14.77 -10.77
CA GLN A 29 -5.00 13.43 -10.18
C GLN A 29 -5.20 12.33 -11.23
N ALA A 30 -5.81 12.63 -12.37
CA ALA A 30 -6.01 11.70 -13.47
C ALA A 30 -4.99 11.87 -14.61
N ALA A 31 -4.00 12.77 -14.47
CA ALA A 31 -3.04 13.08 -15.53
C ALA A 31 -2.12 11.88 -15.86
N THR A 32 -1.73 11.09 -14.86
CA THR A 32 -0.83 9.95 -15.04
C THR A 32 -1.26 8.77 -14.19
N LYS A 33 -0.75 7.56 -14.48
CA LYS A 33 -0.94 6.39 -13.62
C LYS A 33 -0.41 6.65 -12.20
N GLN A 34 0.67 7.43 -12.07
CA GLN A 34 1.30 7.74 -10.79
C GLN A 34 0.44 8.69 -9.94
N THR A 35 -0.04 9.79 -10.52
CA THR A 35 -0.92 10.73 -9.82
C THR A 35 -2.25 10.09 -9.44
N MET A 36 -2.79 9.21 -10.30
CA MET A 36 -4.02 8.47 -10.00
C MET A 36 -3.81 7.47 -8.87
N ARG A 37 -2.68 6.77 -8.85
CA ARG A 37 -2.33 5.85 -7.77
C ARG A 37 -2.22 6.57 -6.43
N ALA A 38 -1.51 7.70 -6.39
CA ALA A 38 -1.39 8.50 -5.18
C ALA A 38 -2.75 8.98 -4.66
N GLU A 39 -3.68 9.38 -5.54
CA GLU A 39 -5.02 9.77 -5.13
C GLU A 39 -5.86 8.57 -4.63
N ILE A 40 -5.75 7.41 -5.27
CA ILE A 40 -6.40 6.17 -4.79
C ILE A 40 -5.88 5.82 -3.38
N ASP A 41 -4.56 5.85 -3.16
CA ASP A 41 -3.97 5.57 -1.86
C ASP A 41 -4.47 6.56 -0.79
N ARG A 42 -4.64 7.83 -1.18
CA ARG A 42 -5.16 8.89 -0.31
C ARG A 42 -6.62 8.63 0.07
N GLN A 43 -7.48 8.35 -0.90
CA GLN A 43 -8.90 8.09 -0.63
C GLN A 43 -9.07 6.82 0.20
N ARG A 44 -8.33 5.75 -0.08
CA ARG A 44 -8.36 4.51 0.72
C ARG A 44 -7.94 4.74 2.17
N ARG A 45 -6.90 5.55 2.40
CA ARG A 45 -6.45 5.92 3.76
C ARG A 45 -7.52 6.69 4.53
N LEU A 46 -8.22 7.62 3.87
CA LEU A 46 -9.23 8.46 4.51
C LEU A 46 -10.52 7.68 4.77
N GLU A 47 -10.92 6.86 3.81
CA GLU A 47 -12.16 6.10 3.85
C GLU A 47 -12.12 5.01 4.92
N LEU A 48 -11.03 4.24 4.99
CA LEU A 48 -10.90 3.07 5.87
C LEU A 48 -10.08 3.38 7.13
N ALA A 49 -10.12 4.64 7.57
CA ALA A 49 -9.37 5.07 8.75
C ALA A 49 -9.90 4.35 10.00
N PHE A 50 -8.98 3.79 10.80
CA PHE A 50 -9.29 3.04 12.01
C PHE A 50 -10.03 1.71 11.82
N GLU A 51 -10.01 1.14 10.60
CA GLU A 51 -10.62 -0.16 10.29
C GLU A 51 -9.60 -1.31 10.16
N GLY A 52 -8.34 -1.09 10.58
CA GLY A 52 -7.29 -2.13 10.55
C GLY A 52 -6.58 -2.33 9.20
N GLU A 53 -6.98 -1.59 8.16
CA GLU A 53 -6.46 -1.75 6.79
C GLU A 53 -5.07 -1.14 6.57
N ARG A 54 -4.73 -0.11 7.35
CA ARG A 54 -3.59 0.76 7.04
C ARG A 54 -2.25 0.02 6.96
N TRP A 55 -2.01 -0.94 7.86
CA TRP A 55 -0.75 -1.69 7.86
C TRP A 55 -0.61 -2.54 6.59
N TRP A 56 -1.66 -3.29 6.25
CA TRP A 56 -1.67 -4.19 5.10
C TRP A 56 -1.56 -3.44 3.77
N ASP A 57 -2.17 -2.27 3.68
CA ASP A 57 -1.99 -1.36 2.54
C ASP A 57 -0.53 -0.93 2.38
N LEU A 58 0.11 -0.48 3.46
CA LEU A 58 1.51 -0.02 3.41
C LEU A 58 2.48 -1.15 3.03
N VAL A 59 2.24 -2.37 3.52
CA VAL A 59 3.03 -3.56 3.14
C VAL A 59 2.84 -3.88 1.66
N ARG A 60 1.60 -3.85 1.17
CA ARG A 60 1.30 -4.06 -0.26
C ARG A 60 1.93 -2.99 -1.15
N TYR A 61 1.92 -1.73 -0.74
CA TYR A 61 2.55 -0.62 -1.46
C TYR A 61 4.08 -0.80 -1.56
N ALA A 62 4.71 -1.23 -0.46
CA ALA A 62 6.14 -1.57 -0.47
C ALA A 62 6.44 -2.68 -1.49
N ARG A 63 5.72 -3.80 -1.41
CA ARG A 63 5.89 -4.95 -2.33
C ARG A 63 5.66 -4.57 -3.78
N HIS A 64 4.66 -3.74 -4.06
CA HIS A 64 4.39 -3.26 -5.42
C HIS A 64 5.53 -2.38 -5.95
N THR A 65 6.07 -1.48 -5.12
CA THR A 65 7.22 -0.63 -5.50
C THR A 65 8.49 -1.46 -5.73
N ILE A 66 8.69 -2.53 -4.93
CA ILE A 66 9.81 -3.46 -5.10
C ILE A 66 9.68 -4.23 -6.42
N ALA A 67 8.47 -4.70 -6.75
CA ALA A 67 8.21 -5.47 -7.97
C ALA A 67 8.25 -4.60 -9.23
N ASP A 68 7.83 -3.33 -9.13
CA ASP A 68 7.83 -2.35 -10.20
C ASP A 68 8.24 -0.97 -9.68
N ALA A 69 9.51 -0.61 -9.89
CA ALA A 69 10.07 0.66 -9.44
C ALA A 69 9.41 1.89 -10.09
N THR A 70 8.67 1.73 -11.19
CA THR A 70 7.92 2.83 -11.84
C THR A 70 6.59 3.11 -11.14
N ALA A 71 6.11 2.17 -10.33
CA ALA A 71 4.82 2.25 -9.66
C ALA A 71 5.00 2.60 -8.17
N THR A 72 5.43 3.83 -7.92
CA THR A 72 5.75 4.31 -6.57
C THR A 72 4.51 4.69 -5.78
N HIS A 73 4.62 4.67 -4.46
CA HIS A 73 3.55 5.07 -3.54
C HIS A 73 4.06 6.17 -2.60
N PRO A 74 3.23 7.17 -2.23
CA PRO A 74 3.69 8.28 -1.39
C PRO A 74 4.27 7.86 -0.03
N ILE A 75 3.70 6.82 0.58
CA ILE A 75 4.19 6.22 1.82
C ILE A 75 4.04 4.70 1.71
N THR A 76 5.08 3.96 2.08
CA THR A 76 5.09 2.49 2.14
C THR A 76 5.43 2.01 3.55
N ALA A 77 5.31 0.71 3.82
CA ALA A 77 5.77 0.15 5.08
C ALA A 77 7.28 0.36 5.28
N LEU A 78 8.09 0.31 4.22
CA LEU A 78 9.54 0.58 4.29
C LEU A 78 9.84 2.01 4.73
N THR A 79 9.02 2.98 4.33
CA THR A 79 9.14 4.36 4.82
C THR A 79 8.97 4.44 6.34
N ILE A 80 7.97 3.74 6.88
CA ILE A 80 7.71 3.70 8.33
C ILE A 80 8.80 2.92 9.06
N ILE A 81 9.20 1.76 8.54
CA ILE A 81 10.29 0.94 9.09
C ILE A 81 11.59 1.74 9.17
N GLN A 82 11.95 2.49 8.13
CA GLN A 82 13.13 3.34 8.12
C GLN A 82 13.06 4.41 9.21
N GLN A 83 11.90 5.06 9.38
CA GLN A 83 11.69 6.06 10.43
C GLN A 83 11.82 5.48 11.84
N MET A 84 11.39 4.23 12.04
CA MET A 84 11.39 3.59 13.36
C MET A 84 12.71 2.90 13.71
N THR A 85 13.42 2.36 12.72
CA THR A 85 14.57 1.46 12.95
C THR A 85 15.89 2.00 12.40
N GLY A 86 15.87 3.12 11.67
CA GLY A 86 17.06 3.69 11.03
C GLY A 86 17.45 3.02 9.70
N GLY A 87 16.74 1.99 9.25
CA GLY A 87 16.99 1.32 7.96
C GLY A 87 15.75 0.71 7.34
N ALA A 88 15.65 0.72 6.01
CA ALA A 88 14.51 0.19 5.26
C ALA A 88 14.61 -1.34 5.05
N ASN A 89 14.57 -2.12 6.14
CA ASN A 89 14.71 -3.57 6.07
C ASN A 89 13.44 -4.26 5.55
N GLN A 90 13.54 -4.95 4.40
CA GLN A 90 12.43 -5.66 3.77
C GLN A 90 11.96 -6.89 4.57
N ASN A 91 12.79 -7.45 5.44
CA ASN A 91 12.44 -8.60 6.26
C ASN A 91 11.27 -8.28 7.21
N TYR A 92 11.09 -7.02 7.60
CA TYR A 92 9.97 -6.57 8.43
C TYR A 92 8.63 -6.43 7.68
N LEU A 93 8.56 -6.78 6.38
CA LEU A 93 7.31 -6.86 5.62
C LEU A 93 6.55 -8.18 5.83
N ILE A 94 7.11 -9.10 6.62
CA ILE A 94 6.49 -10.37 7.00
C ILE A 94 6.82 -10.65 8.47
N PHE A 95 5.86 -11.16 9.24
CA PHE A 95 6.11 -11.50 10.63
C PHE A 95 6.97 -12.78 10.74
N PRO A 96 7.77 -12.94 11.81
CA PRO A 96 8.44 -14.20 12.09
C PRO A 96 7.42 -15.31 12.32
N ILE A 97 7.77 -16.52 11.90
CA ILE A 97 7.08 -17.73 12.32
C ILE A 97 7.37 -17.93 13.82
N PRO A 98 6.36 -18.18 14.67
CA PRO A 98 6.58 -18.39 16.10
C PRO A 98 7.55 -19.55 16.36
N GLN A 99 8.45 -19.37 17.34
CA GLN A 99 9.47 -20.37 17.66
C GLN A 99 8.88 -21.74 18.05
N THR A 100 7.70 -21.74 18.68
CA THR A 100 6.99 -22.97 19.04
C THR A 100 6.60 -23.81 17.81
N GLU A 101 6.24 -23.15 16.70
CA GLU A 101 5.91 -23.84 15.44
C GLU A 101 7.16 -24.45 14.81
N LEU A 102 8.29 -23.71 14.81
CA LEU A 102 9.57 -24.21 14.32
C LEU A 102 10.08 -25.41 15.12
N ASN A 103 9.92 -25.38 16.44
CA ASN A 103 10.32 -26.49 17.31
C ASN A 103 9.46 -27.74 17.10
N THR A 104 8.20 -27.56 16.70
CA THR A 104 7.24 -28.66 16.54
C THR A 104 7.34 -29.32 15.18
N ASN A 105 7.58 -28.54 14.11
CA ASN A 105 7.65 -29.04 12.75
C ASN A 105 9.02 -28.77 12.11
N PRO A 106 9.91 -29.78 12.01
CA PRO A 106 11.25 -29.62 11.45
C PRO A 106 11.27 -29.34 9.94
N LEU A 107 10.13 -29.44 9.24
CA LEU A 107 10.02 -29.11 7.82
C LEU A 107 9.74 -27.62 7.57
N VAL A 108 9.45 -26.84 8.62
CA VAL A 108 9.19 -25.40 8.50
C VAL A 108 10.51 -24.65 8.58
N THR A 109 10.77 -23.81 7.58
CA THR A 109 11.89 -22.88 7.57
C THR A 109 11.40 -21.48 7.94
N GLN A 110 12.18 -20.77 8.75
CA GLN A 110 11.88 -19.40 9.15
C GLN A 110 11.87 -18.43 7.94
N ASN A 111 11.08 -17.36 8.06
CA ASN A 111 11.07 -16.25 7.12
C ASN A 111 12.44 -15.53 7.13
N PRO A 112 12.90 -15.00 5.98
CA PRO A 112 14.18 -14.31 5.90
C PRO A 112 14.33 -13.20 6.94
N GLY A 113 15.47 -13.16 7.64
CA GLY A 113 15.82 -12.11 8.61
C GLY A 113 15.39 -12.37 10.05
N TYR A 114 14.86 -13.56 10.36
CA TYR A 114 14.46 -13.99 11.70
C TYR A 114 15.09 -15.33 12.06
#